data_AF-A0A842NCG9-F1
#
_entry.id   AF-A0A842NCG9-F1
#
_cell.length_a   1.000
_cell.length_b   1.000
_cell.length_c   1.000
_cell.angle_alpha   90.00
_cell.angle_beta   90.00
_cell.angle_gamma   90.00
#
_symmetry.space_group_name_H-M   'P 1'
#
loop_
_entity.id
_entity.type
_entity.pdbx_description
1 polymer ?
#
loop_
_entity_poly.entity_id
_entity_poly.type
_entity_poly.pdbx_seq_one_letter_code
_entity_poly.pdbx_strand_id
1 'polypeptide(L)'
;MPSFKFHFKEIDWIIYLPSHGNEGRKPQKYGVTFLDRKKQKSQTGRMIELEDAVSRAAIAKKYPHSVGFYLTSKGRGKTWEPDYLRTKKIRSKRGFYAFLKELGLS
;
A
#
# COMPACT_ATOMS: atom_id res chain seq x y z
N MET A 1 2.34 17.39 -0.49
CA MET A 1 1.31 16.75 -1.34
C MET A 1 0.92 15.41 -0.73
N PRO A 2 -0.35 14.97 -0.85
CA PRO A 2 -0.78 13.72 -0.24
C PRO A 2 -0.10 12.53 -0.94
N SER A 3 0.53 11.65 -0.17
CA SER A 3 0.95 10.34 -0.66
C SER A 3 -0.27 9.42 -0.76
N PHE A 4 -0.36 8.67 -1.85
CA PHE A 4 -1.37 7.65 -2.04
C PHE A 4 -1.07 6.48 -1.10
N LYS A 5 -2.03 6.06 -0.28
CA LYS A 5 -1.80 5.03 0.74
C LYS A 5 -2.74 3.85 0.53
N PHE A 6 -2.18 2.66 0.68
CA PHE A 6 -2.90 1.40 0.55
C PHE A 6 -2.76 0.60 1.83
N HIS A 7 -3.85 0.38 2.53
CA HIS A 7 -3.90 -0.41 3.75
C HIS A 7 -4.38 -1.83 3.45
N PHE A 8 -3.51 -2.82 3.67
CA PHE A 8 -3.82 -4.24 3.64
C PHE A 8 -4.38 -4.65 5.00
N LYS A 9 -5.71 -4.68 5.11
CA LYS A 9 -6.43 -4.71 6.39
C LYS A 9 -6.13 -5.95 7.24
N GLU A 10 -6.01 -7.13 6.61
CA GLU A 10 -5.83 -8.40 7.31
C GLU A 10 -4.46 -8.56 7.99
N ILE A 11 -3.47 -7.77 7.56
CA ILE A 11 -2.12 -7.81 8.12
C ILE A 11 -1.70 -6.49 8.75
N ASP A 12 -2.56 -5.47 8.70
CA ASP A 12 -2.32 -4.12 9.21
C ASP A 12 -1.03 -3.50 8.64
N TRP A 13 -0.85 -3.65 7.32
CA TRP A 13 0.29 -3.07 6.59
C TRP A 13 -0.17 -1.92 5.70
N ILE A 14 0.61 -0.85 5.67
CA ILE A 14 0.41 0.27 4.74
C ILE A 14 1.54 0.30 3.72
N ILE A 15 1.19 0.43 2.44
CA ILE A 15 2.13 0.84 1.38
C ILE A 15 1.85 2.31 1.04
N TYR A 16 2.92 3.11 1.01
CA TYR A 16 2.90 4.52 0.65
C TYR A 16 3.50 4.68 -0.75
N LEU A 17 2.69 5.14 -1.68
CA LEU A 17 3.13 5.59 -2.99
C LEU A 17 3.42 7.10 -2.90
N PRO A 18 4.65 7.55 -3.14
CA PRO A 18 4.97 8.96 -3.16
C PRO A 18 4.23 9.64 -4.32
N SER A 19 3.91 10.92 -4.16
CA SER A 19 3.26 11.70 -5.22
C SER A 19 4.15 11.94 -6.43
N HIS A 20 5.49 11.84 -6.25
CA HIS A 20 6.52 12.11 -7.26
C HIS A 20 7.59 11.01 -7.23
N GLY A 21 8.40 10.91 -8.29
CA GLY A 21 9.53 9.95 -8.41
C GLY A 21 9.15 8.61 -9.05
N ASN A 22 7.91 8.48 -9.52
CA ASN A 22 7.37 7.30 -10.19
C ASN A 22 6.86 7.59 -11.61
N GLU A 23 7.00 8.82 -12.08
CA GLU A 23 6.60 9.27 -13.41
C GLU A 23 7.30 8.45 -14.50
N GLY A 24 6.53 7.96 -15.48
CA GLY A 24 7.05 7.14 -16.58
C GLY A 24 7.54 5.74 -16.20
N ARG A 25 7.50 5.37 -14.91
CA ARG A 25 7.86 4.02 -14.46
C ARG A 25 6.67 3.08 -14.61
N LYS A 26 6.95 1.78 -14.74
CA LYS A 26 5.91 0.75 -14.62
C LYS A 26 5.57 0.55 -13.14
N PRO A 27 4.32 0.24 -12.77
CA PRO A 27 3.90 0.06 -11.38
C PRO A 27 4.81 -0.87 -10.57
N GLN A 28 5.29 -1.95 -11.18
CA GLN A 28 6.19 -2.92 -10.54
C GLN A 28 7.47 -2.25 -10.01
N LYS A 29 7.96 -1.23 -10.72
CA LYS A 29 9.20 -0.49 -10.41
C LYS A 29 8.96 0.80 -9.61
N TYR A 30 7.74 1.02 -9.11
CA TYR A 30 7.48 2.20 -8.30
C TYR A 30 8.27 2.14 -7.01
N GLY A 31 9.00 3.21 -6.71
CA GLY A 31 9.62 3.41 -5.41
C GLY A 31 8.52 3.65 -4.39
N VAL A 32 8.45 2.81 -3.37
CA VAL A 32 7.48 2.89 -2.28
C VAL A 32 8.15 2.73 -0.93
N THR A 33 7.48 3.20 0.11
CA THR A 33 7.77 2.81 1.49
C THR A 33 6.61 2.02 2.05
N PHE A 34 6.84 1.25 3.11
CA PHE A 34 5.78 0.53 3.81
C PHE A 34 5.93 0.63 5.33
N LEU A 35 4.81 0.40 6.02
CA LEU A 35 4.71 0.37 7.48
C LEU A 35 3.94 -0.88 7.90
N ASP A 36 4.57 -1.72 8.73
CA ASP A 36 3.89 -2.74 9.52
C ASP A 36 3.34 -2.05 10.78
N ARG A 37 2.04 -1.74 10.80
CA ARG A 37 1.43 -1.02 11.92
C ARG A 37 1.32 -1.89 13.16
N LYS A 38 1.08 -3.20 12.99
CA LYS A 38 1.01 -4.16 14.11
C LYS A 38 2.31 -4.18 14.91
N LYS A 39 3.45 -4.11 14.23
CA LYS A 39 4.78 -4.09 14.87
C LYS A 39 5.36 -2.70 15.05
N GLN A 40 4.65 -1.65 14.61
CA GLN A 40 5.16 -0.27 14.50
C GLN A 40 6.52 -0.19 13.78
N LYS A 41 6.75 -1.08 12.81
CA LYS A 41 8.00 -1.11 12.05
C LYS A 41 7.79 -0.45 10.71
N SER A 42 8.27 0.78 10.58
CA SER A 42 8.46 1.41 9.28
C SER A 42 9.69 0.83 8.60
N GLN A 43 9.68 0.81 7.28
CA GLN A 43 10.90 0.64 6.51
C GLN A 43 11.94 1.70 6.92
N THR A 44 13.16 1.26 7.24
CA THR A 44 14.30 2.14 7.49
C THR A 44 15.06 2.38 6.19
N GLY A 45 15.42 3.62 5.89
CA GLY A 45 16.28 3.97 4.75
C GLY A 45 15.57 4.17 3.40
N ARG A 46 16.17 3.65 2.31
CA ARG A 46 15.77 3.88 0.91
C ARG A 46 14.42 3.25 0.57
N MET A 47 13.68 3.85 -0.35
CA MET A 47 12.49 3.25 -0.99
C MET A 47 12.82 1.91 -1.65
N ILE A 48 11.87 0.99 -1.66
CA ILE A 48 11.97 -0.28 -2.40
C ILE A 48 11.01 -0.28 -3.59
N GLU A 49 11.20 -1.19 -4.53
CA GLU A 49 10.25 -1.37 -5.62
C GLU A 49 8.92 -1.94 -5.08
N LEU A 50 7.81 -1.50 -5.67
CA LEU A 50 6.48 -1.94 -5.27
C LEU A 50 6.32 -3.44 -5.42
N GLU A 51 6.89 -4.02 -6.47
CA GLU A 51 6.95 -5.46 -6.70
C GLU A 51 7.56 -6.21 -5.51
N ASP A 52 8.68 -5.71 -4.97
CA ASP A 52 9.31 -6.29 -3.79
C ASP A 52 8.43 -6.15 -2.56
N ALA A 53 7.78 -5.00 -2.38
CA ALA A 53 6.90 -4.74 -1.24
C ALA A 53 5.73 -5.74 -1.21
N VAL A 54 5.01 -5.91 -2.32
CA VAL A 54 3.83 -6.79 -2.40
C VAL A 54 4.17 -8.27 -2.54
N SER A 55 5.42 -8.61 -2.91
CA SER A 55 5.90 -10.00 -2.98
C SER A 55 6.42 -10.51 -1.63
N ARG A 56 6.53 -9.65 -0.61
CA ARG A 56 6.87 -10.08 0.76
C ARG A 56 5.90 -11.15 1.25
N ALA A 57 6.45 -12.18 1.90
CA ALA A 57 5.67 -13.33 2.38
C ALA A 57 4.46 -12.94 3.24
N ALA A 58 4.56 -11.84 4.00
CA ALA A 58 3.46 -11.33 4.82
C ALA A 58 2.20 -10.96 4.01
N ILE A 59 2.38 -10.45 2.78
CA ILE A 59 1.30 -10.15 1.83
C ILE A 59 1.04 -11.38 0.95
N ALA A 60 2.08 -11.91 0.29
CA ALA A 60 1.92 -12.93 -0.73
C ALA A 60 1.25 -14.23 -0.24
N LYS A 61 1.48 -14.63 1.02
CA LYS A 61 0.92 -15.86 1.59
C LYS A 61 -0.45 -15.69 2.25
N LYS A 62 -0.99 -14.46 2.34
CA LYS A 62 -2.21 -14.15 3.09
C LYS A 62 -3.34 -13.58 2.23
N TYR A 63 -3.23 -13.71 0.91
CA TYR A 63 -4.39 -13.46 0.05
C TYR A 63 -5.57 -14.38 0.43
N PRO A 64 -6.82 -13.91 0.28
CA PRO A 64 -7.20 -12.60 -0.24
C PRO A 64 -7.05 -11.46 0.78
N HIS A 65 -6.79 -10.25 0.27
CA HIS A 65 -6.68 -9.03 1.09
C HIS A 65 -7.79 -8.04 0.76
N SER A 66 -8.31 -7.38 1.78
CA SER A 66 -9.14 -6.18 1.65
C SER A 66 -8.21 -4.98 1.70
N VAL A 67 -8.04 -4.32 0.56
CA VAL A 67 -7.14 -3.18 0.43
C VAL A 67 -7.95 -1.89 0.43
N GLY A 68 -7.70 -1.04 1.42
CA GLY A 68 -8.27 0.31 1.51
C GLY A 68 -7.32 1.36 0.95
N PHE A 69 -7.77 2.13 -0.05
CA PHE A 69 -7.10 3.30 -0.59
C PHE A 69 -7.56 4.56 0.18
N TYR A 70 -6.62 5.39 0.61
CA TYR A 70 -6.87 6.62 1.34
C TYR A 70 -5.77 7.66 1.14
N LEU A 71 -6.07 8.93 1.41
CA LEU A 71 -5.11 10.05 1.38
C LEU A 71 -4.74 10.50 2.80
N THR A 72 -5.73 10.55 3.68
CA THR A 72 -5.61 11.07 5.05
C THR A 72 -6.12 10.06 6.07
N SER A 73 -5.55 10.12 7.27
CA SER A 73 -5.98 9.33 8.41
C SER A 73 -5.89 10.18 9.67
N LYS A 74 -6.79 9.96 10.63
CA LYS A 74 -6.79 10.59 11.94
C LYS A 74 -6.34 9.60 13.01
N GLY A 75 -6.03 10.12 14.20
CA GLY A 75 -5.63 9.30 15.35
C GLY A 75 -4.30 8.55 15.20
N ARG A 76 -3.95 7.74 16.20
CA ARG A 76 -2.69 6.98 16.27
C ARG A 76 -2.91 5.64 16.96
N GLY A 77 -2.06 4.65 16.65
CA GLY A 77 -2.14 3.33 17.28
C GLY A 77 -3.53 2.70 17.12
N LYS A 78 -4.20 2.45 18.26
CA LYS A 78 -5.55 1.86 18.32
C LYS A 78 -6.67 2.82 17.87
N THR A 79 -6.48 4.13 17.95
CA THR A 79 -7.47 5.14 17.54
C THR A 79 -7.25 5.61 16.09
N TRP A 80 -6.38 4.92 15.35
CA TRP A 80 -6.09 5.29 13.98
C TRP A 80 -7.27 4.97 13.07
N GLU A 81 -7.75 5.99 12.39
CA GLU A 81 -8.88 5.93 11.47
C GLU A 81 -8.48 6.51 10.11
N PRO A 82 -8.22 5.66 9.12
CA PRO A 82 -8.03 6.08 7.74
C PRO A 82 -9.37 6.43 7.08
N ASP A 83 -9.38 7.52 6.34
CA ASP A 83 -10.54 7.94 5.54
C ASP A 83 -10.51 7.24 4.18
N TYR A 84 -11.09 6.04 4.12
CA TYR A 84 -11.03 5.21 2.91
C TYR A 84 -11.89 5.80 1.78
N LEU A 85 -11.22 6.23 0.72
CA LEU A 85 -11.88 6.65 -0.52
C LEU A 85 -12.41 5.45 -1.31
N ARG A 86 -11.71 4.31 -1.25
CA ARG A 86 -12.14 3.07 -1.92
C ARG A 86 -11.58 1.87 -1.19
N THR A 87 -12.37 0.80 -1.08
CA THR A 87 -11.88 -0.51 -0.60
C THR A 87 -12.15 -1.56 -1.67
N LYS A 88 -11.19 -2.46 -1.89
CA LYS A 88 -11.37 -3.59 -2.82
C LYS A 88 -10.74 -4.87 -2.25
N LYS A 89 -11.44 -5.98 -2.42
CA LYS A 89 -10.90 -7.31 -2.13
C LYS A 89 -10.07 -7.80 -3.31
N ILE A 90 -8.79 -8.04 -3.09
CA ILE A 90 -7.85 -8.56 -4.08
C ILE A 90 -7.44 -9.99 -3.69
N ARG A 91 -7.25 -10.85 -4.69
CA ARG A 91 -6.91 -12.27 -4.47
C ARG A 91 -5.47 -12.62 -4.85
N SER A 92 -4.73 -11.66 -5.39
CA SER A 92 -3.36 -11.84 -5.84
C SER A 92 -2.67 -10.48 -6.02
N LYS A 93 -1.35 -10.52 -6.22
CA LYS A 93 -0.55 -9.36 -6.60
C LYS A 93 -1.05 -8.69 -7.88
N ARG A 94 -1.42 -9.49 -8.90
CA ARG A 94 -2.02 -8.97 -10.13
C ARG A 94 -3.33 -8.22 -9.86
N GLY A 95 -4.12 -8.69 -8.89
CA GLY A 95 -5.32 -7.99 -8.43
C GLY A 95 -5.01 -6.63 -7.81
N PHE A 96 -3.89 -6.49 -7.09
CA PHE A 96 -3.44 -5.18 -6.60
C PHE A 96 -3.07 -4.24 -7.74
N TYR A 97 -2.31 -4.70 -8.74
CA TYR A 97 -1.96 -3.87 -9.89
C TYR A 97 -3.18 -3.46 -10.73
N ALA A 98 -4.16 -4.35 -10.89
CA ALA A 98 -5.43 -3.99 -11.50
C ALA A 98 -6.16 -2.90 -10.70
N PHE A 99 -6.11 -2.98 -9.36
CA PHE A 99 -6.69 -1.95 -8.51
C PHE A 99 -5.98 -0.59 -8.65
N LEU A 100 -4.64 -0.55 -8.79
CA LEU A 100 -3.91 0.69 -9.10
C LEU A 100 -4.34 1.29 -10.45
N LYS A 101 -4.48 0.44 -11.47
CA LYS A 101 -4.94 0.88 -12.80
C LYS A 101 -6.34 1.47 -12.75
N GLU A 102 -7.26 0.85 -12.01
CA GLU A 102 -8.61 1.39 -11.79
C GLU A 102 -8.65 2.73 -11.05
N LEU A 103 -7.59 3.07 -10.32
CA LEU A 103 -7.43 4.35 -9.63
C LEU A 103 -6.67 5.38 -10.48
N GLY A 104 -6.23 5.05 -11.69
CA GLY A 104 -5.41 5.92 -12.53
C GLY A 104 -3.97 6.09 -12.01
N LEU A 105 -3.48 5.13 -11.24
CA LEU A 105 -2.17 5.15 -10.58
C LEU A 105 -1.20 4.14 -11.22
N SER A 106 -1.36 3.83 -12.51
CA SER A 106 -0.53 2.84 -13.22
C SER A 106 -0.14 3.25 -14.62
#